data_AF-A0A4U9DAN1-F1
#
_entry.id   AF-A0A4U9DAN1-F1
#
_cell.length_a   1.000
_cell.length_b   1.000
_cell.length_c   1.000
_cell.angle_alpha   90.00
_cell.angle_beta   90.00
_cell.angle_gamma   90.00
#
_symmetry.space_group_name_H-M   'P 1'
#
loop_
_entity.id
_entity.type
_entity.pdbx_description
1 polymer ?
#
loop_
_entity_poly.entity_id
_entity_poly.type
_entity_poly.pdbx_seq_one_letter_code
_entity_poly.pdbx_strand_id
1 'polypeptide(L)'
;MSGKRYPEEFKIEAVKQVVDRGYSVASVATRLDITTHSLYAWIKKYGPDSSTNKEESDAQAEIRRLQKELKRVTDERDILKKSRGVLRKAVRLRYAFIRDNTCCWPVRLLCRVLDVHPSGFYAWLQQPHSQTPSGQT
;
A
#
# COMPACT_ATOMS: atom_id res chain seq x y z
N MET A 1 10.89 -17.95 -15.75
CA MET A 1 12.31 -18.10 -16.11
C MET A 1 13.15 -17.94 -14.85
N SER A 2 13.90 -18.97 -14.45
CA SER A 2 14.83 -18.89 -13.32
C SER A 2 16.11 -18.22 -13.80
N GLY A 3 16.37 -17.00 -13.31
CA GLY A 3 17.63 -16.30 -13.63
C GLY A 3 18.81 -16.93 -12.89
N LYS A 4 20.01 -16.88 -13.50
CA LYS A 4 21.26 -17.26 -12.82
C LYS A 4 21.37 -16.49 -11.49
N ARG A 5 21.48 -17.20 -10.37
CA ARG A 5 21.68 -16.59 -9.04
C ARG A 5 23.18 -16.47 -8.77
N TYR A 6 23.62 -15.24 -8.56
CA TYR A 6 24.99 -14.95 -8.15
C TYR A 6 25.03 -14.69 -6.64
N PRO A 7 26.06 -15.19 -5.93
CA PRO A 7 26.32 -14.83 -4.55
C PRO A 7 26.51 -13.31 -4.36
N GLU A 8 26.32 -12.81 -3.15
CA GLU A 8 26.37 -11.37 -2.87
C GLU A 8 27.80 -10.83 -2.99
N GLU A 9 28.77 -11.60 -2.50
CA GLU A 9 30.20 -11.33 -2.62
C GLU A 9 30.63 -11.17 -4.08
N PHE A 10 30.11 -12.00 -5.00
CA PHE A 10 30.40 -11.91 -6.42
C PHE A 10 29.89 -10.59 -7.02
N LYS A 11 28.68 -10.16 -6.62
CA LYS A 11 28.08 -8.91 -7.12
C LYS A 11 28.86 -7.70 -6.63
N ILE A 12 29.27 -7.70 -5.36
CA ILE A 12 30.05 -6.62 -4.76
C ILE A 12 31.41 -6.50 -5.45
N GLU A 13 32.12 -7.60 -5.66
CA GLU A 13 33.41 -7.58 -6.36
C GLU A 13 33.30 -7.14 -7.82
N ALA A 14 32.22 -7.54 -8.52
CA ALA A 14 31.94 -7.04 -9.87
C ALA A 14 31.71 -5.52 -9.90
N VAL A 15 31.01 -4.97 -8.89
CA VAL A 15 30.78 -3.52 -8.75
C VAL A 15 32.08 -2.78 -8.42
N LYS A 16 32.91 -3.29 -7.52
CA LYS A 16 34.23 -2.70 -7.19
C LYS A 16 35.16 -2.61 -8.41
N GLN A 17 35.10 -3.58 -9.33
CA GLN A 17 35.88 -3.50 -10.58
C GLN A 17 35.51 -2.28 -11.44
N VAL A 18 34.26 -1.83 -11.39
CA VAL A 18 33.80 -0.65 -12.12
C VAL A 18 34.06 0.62 -11.32
N VAL A 19 33.65 0.65 -10.05
CA VAL A 19 33.68 1.85 -9.20
C VAL A 19 35.11 2.18 -8.75
N ASP A 20 35.86 1.21 -8.24
CA ASP A 20 37.17 1.46 -7.62
C ASP A 20 38.30 1.39 -8.66
N ARG A 21 38.19 0.46 -9.61
CA ARG A 21 39.24 0.22 -10.63
C ARG A 21 38.99 0.91 -11.96
N GLY A 22 37.82 1.55 -12.15
CA GLY A 22 37.50 2.35 -13.34
C GLY A 22 37.31 1.56 -14.63
N TYR A 23 37.12 0.23 -14.58
CA TYR A 23 36.85 -0.54 -15.79
C TYR A 23 35.47 -0.23 -16.35
N SER A 24 35.32 -0.32 -17.69
CA SER A 24 34.02 -0.12 -18.32
C SER A 24 33.06 -1.27 -17.98
N VAL A 25 31.77 -0.93 -17.79
CA VAL A 25 30.70 -1.90 -17.50
C VAL A 25 30.63 -2.99 -18.57
N ALA A 26 30.82 -2.64 -19.84
CA ALA A 26 30.84 -3.61 -20.93
C ALA A 26 32.00 -4.60 -20.81
N SER A 27 33.22 -4.13 -20.51
CA SER A 27 34.40 -4.98 -20.36
C SER A 27 34.24 -5.96 -19.18
N VAL A 28 33.76 -5.47 -18.04
CA VAL A 28 33.55 -6.30 -16.84
C VAL A 28 32.43 -7.32 -17.09
N ALA A 29 31.35 -6.91 -17.74
CA ALA A 29 30.24 -7.81 -18.07
C ALA A 29 30.67 -8.96 -19.00
N THR A 30 31.44 -8.65 -20.06
CA THR A 30 31.99 -9.65 -20.97
C THR A 30 32.97 -10.59 -20.26
N ARG A 31 33.87 -10.07 -19.42
CA ARG A 31 34.86 -10.90 -18.71
C ARG A 31 34.23 -11.86 -17.69
N LEU A 32 33.15 -11.44 -17.05
CA LEU A 32 32.45 -12.22 -16.02
C LEU A 32 31.29 -13.06 -16.56
N ASP A 33 31.07 -13.08 -17.88
CA ASP A 33 29.93 -13.74 -18.56
C ASP A 33 28.57 -13.36 -17.94
N ILE A 34 28.35 -12.06 -17.76
CA ILE A 34 27.08 -11.49 -17.27
C ILE A 34 26.52 -10.44 -18.23
N THR A 35 25.24 -10.13 -18.08
CA THR A 35 24.62 -9.04 -18.86
C THR A 35 25.00 -7.68 -18.28
N THR A 36 25.25 -6.70 -19.15
CA THR A 36 25.49 -5.32 -18.75
C THR A 36 24.36 -4.76 -17.90
N HIS A 37 23.11 -5.12 -18.21
CA HIS A 37 21.93 -4.76 -17.41
C HIS A 37 22.03 -5.26 -15.95
N SER A 38 22.49 -6.50 -15.73
CA SER A 38 22.67 -7.03 -14.38
C SER A 38 23.73 -6.25 -13.61
N LEU A 39 24.83 -5.90 -14.29
CA LEU A 39 25.91 -5.14 -13.67
C LEU A 39 25.47 -3.71 -13.32
N TYR A 40 24.72 -3.02 -14.18
CA TYR A 40 24.11 -1.72 -13.84
C TYR A 40 23.16 -1.82 -12.65
N ALA A 41 22.32 -2.87 -12.59
CA ALA A 41 21.43 -3.09 -11.44
C ALA A 41 22.21 -3.33 -10.13
N TRP A 42 23.36 -4.01 -10.19
CA TRP A 42 24.22 -4.21 -9.02
C TRP A 42 24.95 -2.93 -8.64
N ILE A 43 25.43 -2.12 -9.59
CA ILE A 43 26.03 -0.81 -9.31
C ILE A 43 25.01 0.08 -8.59
N LYS A 44 23.75 0.11 -9.03
CA LYS A 44 22.70 0.87 -8.33
C LYS A 44 22.47 0.38 -6.89
N LYS A 45 22.59 -0.93 -6.64
CA LYS A 45 22.28 -1.54 -5.34
C LYS A 45 23.46 -1.58 -4.37
N TYR A 46 24.70 -1.67 -4.87
CA TYR A 46 25.91 -1.88 -4.06
C TYR A 46 26.99 -0.82 -4.31
N GLY A 47 26.74 0.13 -5.21
CA GLY A 47 27.64 1.24 -5.49
C GLY A 47 27.60 2.33 -4.40
N PRO A 48 28.32 3.44 -4.62
CA PRO A 48 28.46 4.52 -3.64
C PRO A 48 27.11 5.17 -3.29
N ASP A 49 26.18 5.24 -4.24
CA ASP A 49 24.85 5.83 -4.03
C ASP A 49 23.84 4.84 -3.42
N SER A 50 24.25 3.62 -3.06
CA SER A 50 23.34 2.57 -2.59
C SER A 50 22.62 2.92 -1.29
N SER A 51 23.31 3.57 -0.36
CA SER A 51 22.72 4.06 0.90
C SER A 51 21.66 5.12 0.62
N THR A 52 21.98 6.11 -0.21
CA THR A 52 21.06 7.19 -0.59
C THR A 52 19.82 6.65 -1.30
N ASN A 53 19.99 5.75 -2.29
CA ASN A 53 18.86 5.11 -2.98
C ASN A 53 17.96 4.31 -2.02
N LYS A 54 18.54 3.67 -1.00
CA LYS A 54 17.79 2.94 0.02
C LYS A 54 17.01 3.89 0.92
N GLU A 55 17.65 4.96 1.40
CA GLU A 55 17.00 6.00 2.20
C GLU A 55 15.84 6.67 1.45
N GLU A 56 16.02 6.99 0.17
CA GLU A 56 14.95 7.52 -0.70
C GLU A 56 13.79 6.53 -0.86
N SER A 57 14.10 5.24 -1.06
CA SER A 57 13.09 4.19 -1.17
C SER A 57 12.30 4.04 0.14
N ASP A 58 12.98 4.03 1.27
CA ASP A 58 12.37 3.90 2.60
C ASP A 58 11.53 5.14 2.93
N ALA A 59 12.03 6.34 2.62
CA ALA A 59 11.29 7.59 2.73
C ALA A 59 10.03 7.57 1.84
N GLN A 60 10.13 7.09 0.60
CA GLN A 60 8.97 6.97 -0.28
C GLN A 60 7.95 5.96 0.23
N ALA A 61 8.39 4.87 0.85
CA ALA A 61 7.50 3.90 1.48
C ALA A 61 6.74 4.54 2.66
N GLU A 62 7.43 5.30 3.51
CA GLU A 62 6.80 6.01 4.62
C GLU A 62 5.85 7.12 4.13
N ILE A 63 6.22 7.88 3.09
CA ILE A 63 5.31 8.87 2.46
C ILE A 63 4.02 8.19 2.00
N ARG A 64 4.11 7.05 1.31
CA ARG A 64 2.90 6.31 0.87
C ARG A 64 2.07 5.82 2.04
N ARG A 65 2.71 5.34 3.11
CA ARG A 65 2.04 4.92 4.34
C ARG A 65 1.30 6.09 5.01
N LEU A 66 1.98 7.23 5.17
CA LEU A 66 1.42 8.44 5.76
C LEU A 66 0.29 9.02 4.92
N GLN A 67 0.44 9.06 3.59
CA GLN A 67 -0.64 9.49 2.69
C GLN A 67 -1.88 8.62 2.81
N LYS A 68 -1.71 7.29 2.93
CA LYS A 68 -2.82 6.36 3.14
C LYS A 68 -3.52 6.61 4.47
N GLU A 69 -2.75 6.84 5.54
CA GLU A 69 -3.30 7.13 6.85
C GLU A 69 -4.01 8.49 6.90
N LEU A 70 -3.41 9.52 6.30
CA LEU A 70 -4.00 10.84 6.17
C LEU A 70 -5.33 10.79 5.43
N LYS A 71 -5.40 10.00 4.35
CA LYS A 71 -6.64 9.74 3.62
C LYS A 71 -7.67 9.05 4.52
N ARG A 72 -7.29 7.98 5.22
CA ARG A 72 -8.18 7.26 6.15
C ARG A 72 -8.78 8.19 7.18
N VAL A 73 -7.95 8.95 7.90
CA VAL A 73 -8.38 9.85 8.98
C VAL A 73 -9.23 11.00 8.42
N THR A 74 -8.88 11.52 7.24
CA THR A 74 -9.68 12.55 6.56
C THR A 74 -11.06 12.03 6.21
N ASP A 75 -11.15 10.85 5.60
CA ASP A 75 -12.42 10.21 5.25
C ASP A 75 -13.26 9.93 6.52
N GLU A 76 -12.67 9.39 7.59
CA GLU A 76 -13.36 9.14 8.87
C GLU A 76 -13.95 10.43 9.47
N ARG A 77 -13.16 11.51 9.46
CA ARG A 77 -13.59 12.84 9.94
C ARG A 77 -14.72 13.41 9.10
N ASP A 78 -14.68 13.26 7.78
CA ASP A 78 -15.72 13.77 6.89
C ASP A 78 -17.02 12.96 6.98
N ILE A 79 -16.92 11.64 7.13
CA ILE A 79 -18.06 10.78 7.41
C ILE A 79 -18.71 11.20 8.73
N LEU A 80 -17.94 11.41 9.80
CA LEU A 80 -18.48 11.80 11.10
C LEU A 80 -19.24 13.13 11.02
N LYS A 81 -18.70 14.11 10.29
CA LYS A 81 -19.37 15.39 10.03
C LYS A 81 -20.69 15.21 9.27
N LYS A 82 -20.68 14.44 8.18
CA LYS A 82 -21.87 14.25 7.33
C LYS A 82 -22.94 13.37 7.99
N SER A 83 -22.53 12.43 8.84
CA SER A 83 -23.43 11.48 9.51
C SER A 83 -24.06 12.01 10.79
N ARG A 84 -23.77 13.24 11.22
CA ARG A 84 -24.25 13.82 12.49
C ARG A 84 -25.76 13.63 12.74
N GLY A 85 -26.58 13.65 11.69
CA GLY A 85 -28.03 13.44 11.77
C GLY A 85 -28.48 11.99 12.07
N VAL A 86 -27.63 10.99 11.83
CA VAL A 86 -27.97 9.55 11.95
C VAL A 86 -27.23 8.81 13.07
N LEU A 87 -26.16 9.37 13.65
CA LEU A 87 -25.30 8.68 14.64
C LEU A 87 -26.05 8.11 15.85
N ARG A 88 -27.15 8.74 16.27
CA ARG A 88 -27.98 8.30 17.42
C ARG A 88 -29.37 7.84 17.00
N LYS A 89 -29.51 7.42 15.75
CA LYS A 89 -30.79 6.95 15.19
C LYS A 89 -30.79 5.43 15.07
N ALA A 90 -31.98 4.89 14.82
CA ALA A 90 -32.16 3.47 14.57
C ALA A 90 -31.18 2.96 13.49
N VAL A 91 -30.70 1.73 13.64
CA VAL A 91 -29.71 1.10 12.74
C VAL A 91 -30.13 1.21 11.27
N ARG A 92 -31.43 1.07 10.97
CA ARG A 92 -31.99 1.25 9.61
C ARG A 92 -31.64 2.61 8.97
N LEU A 93 -31.64 3.70 9.74
CA LEU A 93 -31.31 5.04 9.24
C LEU A 93 -29.80 5.19 9.03
N ARG A 94 -28.98 4.50 9.83
CA ARG A 94 -27.54 4.40 9.62
C ARG A 94 -27.24 3.61 8.34
N TYR A 95 -27.94 2.50 8.08
CA TYR A 95 -27.80 1.75 6.83
C TYR A 95 -28.26 2.52 5.59
N ALA A 96 -29.38 3.27 5.68
CA ALA A 96 -29.80 4.17 4.61
C ALA A 96 -28.71 5.21 4.30
N PHE A 97 -28.12 5.84 5.33
CA PHE A 97 -26.99 6.74 5.14
C PHE A 97 -25.80 6.05 4.47
N ILE A 98 -25.45 4.82 4.86
CA ILE A 98 -24.34 4.06 4.25
C ILE A 98 -24.59 3.91 2.75
N ARG A 99 -25.77 3.41 2.37
CA ARG A 99 -26.16 3.21 0.97
C ARG A 99 -25.98 4.49 0.15
N ASP A 100 -26.50 5.60 0.65
CA ASP A 100 -26.53 6.89 -0.05
C ASP A 100 -25.12 7.53 -0.20
N ASN A 101 -24.12 7.03 0.52
CA ASN A 101 -22.76 7.59 0.55
C ASN A 101 -21.68 6.61 0.05
N THR A 102 -22.07 5.45 -0.47
CA THR A 102 -21.15 4.41 -0.99
C THR A 102 -20.31 4.86 -2.19
N CYS A 103 -20.76 5.85 -2.96
CA CYS A 103 -19.99 6.42 -4.07
C CYS A 103 -18.82 7.30 -3.59
N CYS A 104 -18.89 7.82 -2.35
CA CYS A 104 -17.86 8.68 -1.78
C CYS A 104 -16.87 7.90 -0.90
N TRP A 105 -17.36 6.93 -0.13
CA TRP A 105 -16.54 6.19 0.83
C TRP A 105 -16.79 4.68 0.80
N PRO A 106 -15.76 3.86 1.12
CA PRO A 106 -15.92 2.42 1.21
C PRO A 106 -16.92 2.01 2.31
N VAL A 107 -17.76 1.02 2.03
CA VAL A 107 -18.74 0.46 3.00
C VAL A 107 -18.08 0.08 4.32
N ARG A 108 -16.91 -0.56 4.31
CA ARG A 108 -16.20 -0.95 5.53
C ARG A 108 -15.83 0.25 6.42
N LEU A 109 -15.51 1.39 5.80
CA LEU A 109 -15.18 2.61 6.54
C LEU A 109 -16.45 3.22 7.15
N LEU A 110 -17.51 3.31 6.35
CA LEU A 110 -18.81 3.81 6.80
C LEU A 110 -19.37 3.00 7.96
N CYS A 111 -19.33 1.66 7.85
CA CYS A 111 -19.74 0.74 8.90
C CYS A 111 -18.94 0.93 10.20
N ARG A 112 -17.62 1.11 10.10
CA ARG A 112 -16.76 1.38 11.26
C ARG A 112 -17.11 2.69 11.95
N VAL A 113 -17.26 3.78 11.19
CA VAL A 113 -17.54 5.12 11.75
C VAL A 113 -18.94 5.20 12.35
N LEU A 114 -19.91 4.49 11.79
CA LEU A 114 -21.30 4.48 12.27
C LEU A 114 -21.58 3.39 13.31
N ASP A 115 -20.57 2.62 13.69
CA ASP A 115 -20.67 1.52 14.65
C ASP A 115 -21.79 0.53 14.29
N VAL A 116 -21.70 -0.04 13.07
CA VAL A 116 -22.60 -1.08 12.58
C VAL A 116 -21.81 -2.17 11.84
N HIS A 117 -22.31 -3.40 11.85
CA HIS A 117 -21.62 -4.51 11.22
C HIS A 117 -21.90 -4.60 9.70
N PRO A 118 -20.90 -4.86 8.82
CA PRO A 118 -21.10 -4.98 7.38
C PRO A 118 -22.09 -6.07 6.96
N SER A 119 -22.13 -7.21 7.65
CA SER A 119 -23.10 -8.28 7.31
C SER A 119 -24.54 -7.80 7.51
N GLY A 120 -24.82 -7.04 8.58
CA GLY A 120 -26.13 -6.46 8.84
C GLY A 120 -26.53 -5.45 7.77
N PHE A 121 -25.57 -4.65 7.26
CA PHE A 121 -25.81 -3.75 6.14
C PHE A 121 -26.19 -4.52 4.85
N TYR A 122 -25.44 -5.56 4.49
CA TYR A 122 -25.74 -6.36 3.30
C TYR A 122 -27.02 -7.18 3.44
N ALA A 123 -27.36 -7.67 4.63
CA ALA A 123 -28.64 -8.31 4.90
C ALA A 123 -29.80 -7.30 4.77
N TRP A 124 -29.63 -6.10 5.33
CA TRP A 124 -30.62 -5.03 5.21
C TRP A 124 -30.84 -4.57 3.77
N LEU A 125 -29.80 -4.60 2.91
CA LEU A 125 -29.95 -4.30 1.48
C LEU A 125 -30.92 -5.26 0.78
N GLN A 126 -31.04 -6.52 1.24
CA GLN A 126 -31.98 -7.48 0.68
C GLN A 126 -33.42 -7.22 1.16
N GLN A 127 -33.59 -6.72 2.39
CA GLN A 127 -34.90 -6.44 3.00
C GLN A 127 -34.88 -5.13 3.82
N PRO A 128 -35.00 -3.95 3.19
CA PRO A 128 -34.80 -2.66 3.87
C PRO A 128 -35.82 -2.32 4.97
N HIS A 129 -36.98 -3.00 4.97
CA HIS A 129 -38.11 -2.74 5.88
C HIS A 129 -38.21 -3.73 7.05
N SER A 130 -37.37 -4.77 7.11
CA SER A 130 -37.43 -5.76 8.19
C SER A 130 -36.88 -5.19 9.52
N GLN A 131 -37.53 -5.53 10.64
CA GLN A 131 -37.25 -4.93 11.96
C GLN A 131 -36.03 -5.51 12.69
N THR A 132 -35.30 -6.47 12.13
CA THR A 132 -34.36 -7.29 12.90
C THR A 132 -32.90 -6.87 12.69
N PRO A 133 -32.18 -6.38 13.72
CA PRO A 133 -30.73 -6.45 13.73
C PRO A 133 -30.34 -7.78 14.38
N SER A 134 -30.18 -8.82 13.57
CA SER A 134 -29.46 -10.02 13.96
C SER A 134 -27.96 -9.70 14.08
N GLY A 135 -27.41 -9.84 15.27
CA GLY A 135 -25.96 -9.85 15.51
C GLY A 135 -25.45 -8.77 16.47
N GLN A 136 -25.70 -8.94 17.77
CA GLN A 136 -24.78 -8.51 18.82
C GLN A 136 -23.91 -9.71 19.19
N THR A 137 -22.62 -9.65 18.87
CA THR A 137 -21.52 -10.32 19.56
C THR A 137 -20.37 -9.33 19.58
#